data_AF-A0A428J4R0-F1
#
_entry.id   AF-A0A428J4R0-F1
#
_cell.length_a   1.000
_cell.length_b   1.000
_cell.length_c   1.000
_cell.angle_alpha   90.00
_cell.angle_beta   90.00
_cell.angle_gamma   90.00
#
_symmetry.space_group_name_H-M   'P 1'
#
loop_
_entity.id
_entity.type
_entity.pdbx_description
1 polymer ?
#
loop_
_entity_poly.entity_id
_entity_poly.type
_entity_poly.pdbx_seq_one_letter_code
_entity_poly.pdbx_strand_id
1 'polypeptide(L)' 'MREEVYTFLKSNKEIKKFVRTQPQWYRHLLRRPTETDKLQLAAMQYYKKTIPDKVEQFSQSINMATMMMQMFRMMREKD' A
#
# COMPACT_ATOMS: atom_id res chain seq x y z
N MET A 1 2.80 -5.74 25.93
CA MET A 1 3.72 -5.53 24.79
C MET A 1 5.09 -5.21 25.38
N ARG A 2 6.18 -5.82 24.90
CA ARG A 2 7.53 -5.52 25.43
C ARG A 2 7.89 -4.05 25.24
N GLU A 3 8.69 -3.52 26.16
CA GLU A 3 9.13 -2.13 26.15
C GLU A 3 9.97 -1.78 24.92
N GLU A 4 10.85 -2.69 24.50
CA GLU A 4 11.66 -2.57 23.27
C GLU A 4 10.81 -2.31 22.02
N VAL A 5 9.72 -3.07 21.86
CA VAL A 5 8.79 -2.91 20.73
C VAL A 5 8.06 -1.56 20.81
N TYR A 6 7.72 -1.12 22.03
CA TYR A 6 7.08 0.18 22.23
C TYR A 6 8.04 1.33 21.88
N THR A 7 9.30 1.24 22.29
CA THR A 7 10.36 2.20 21.94
C THR A 7 10.60 2.24 20.43
N PHE A 8 10.62 1.07 19.78
CA PHE A 8 10.70 0.96 18.32
C PHE A 8 9.50 1.60 17.61
N LEU A 9 8.28 1.37 18.07
CA LEU A 9 7.09 2.03 17.52
C LEU A 9 7.11 3.55 17.76
N LYS A 10 7.70 4.00 18.87
CA LYS A 10 7.80 5.42 19.20
C LYS A 10 8.86 6.14 18.35
N SER A 11 9.92 5.44 17.94
CA SER A 11 10.99 6.01 17.11
C SER A 11 10.51 6.31 15.68
N ASN A 12 9.55 5.55 15.15
CA ASN A 12 9.03 5.73 13.79
C ASN A 12 7.53 6.09 13.76
N LYS A 13 7.23 7.35 13.44
CA LYS A 13 5.85 7.88 13.36
C LYS A 13 5.00 7.20 12.28
N GLU A 14 5.58 6.80 11.15
CA GLU A 14 4.85 6.11 10.08
C GLU A 14 4.44 4.71 10.53
N ILE A 15 5.36 3.95 11.12
CA ILE A 15 5.06 2.62 11.65
C ILE A 15 4.00 2.72 12.77
N LYS A 16 4.11 3.72 13.65
CA LYS A 16 3.09 3.97 14.67
C LYS A 16 1.71 4.21 14.07
N LYS A 17 1.63 4.98 12.98
CA LYS A 17 0.38 5.24 12.27
C LYS A 17 -0.16 3.97 11.59
N PHE A 18 0.72 3.20 10.96
CA PHE A 18 0.40 1.91 10.34
C PHE A 18 -0.22 0.91 11.33
N VAL A 19 0.39 0.74 12.50
CA VAL A 19 -0.09 -0.21 13.52
C VAL A 19 -1.44 0.24 14.10
N ARG A 20 -1.71 1.55 14.17
CA ARG A 20 -3.03 2.09 14.54
C ARG A 20 -4.08 1.82 13.47
N THR A 21 -3.73 1.88 12.19
CA THR A 21 -4.64 1.54 11.09
C THR A 21 -4.90 0.04 10.96
N GLN A 22 -3.92 -0.79 11.35
CA GLN A 22 -4.00 -2.24 11.27
C GLN A 22 -3.74 -2.89 12.64
N PRO A 23 -4.76 -2.96 13.52
CA PRO A 23 -4.61 -3.46 14.89
C PRO A 23 -4.25 -4.96 14.97
N GLN A 24 -4.33 -5.70 13.86
CA GLN A 24 -3.79 -7.06 13.76
C GLN A 24 -2.30 -7.13 14.12
N TRP A 25 -1.54 -6.10 13.79
CA TRP A 25 -0.11 -6.03 14.11
C TRP A 25 0.16 -5.88 15.60
N TYR A 26 -0.72 -5.21 16.36
CA TYR A 26 -0.62 -5.20 17.82
C TYR A 26 -0.72 -6.61 18.40
N ARG A 27 -1.69 -7.41 17.93
CA ARG A 27 -1.87 -8.81 18.37
C ARG A 27 -0.70 -9.69 17.95
N HIS A 28 -0.18 -9.47 16.74
CA HIS A 28 0.97 -10.21 16.20
C HIS A 28 2.24 -9.97 17.01
N LEU A 29 2.58 -8.69 17.24
CA LEU A 29 3.76 -8.30 18.03
C LEU A 29 3.62 -8.62 19.52
N LEU A 30 2.40 -8.75 20.03
CA LEU A 30 2.18 -9.21 21.40
C LEU A 30 2.61 -10.67 21.59
N ARG A 31 2.36 -11.51 20.58
CA ARG A 31 2.72 -12.93 20.58
C ARG A 31 4.15 -13.18 20.14
N ARG A 32 4.66 -12.37 19.21
CA ARG A 32 5.99 -12.50 18.61
C ARG A 32 6.70 -11.15 18.55
N PRO A 33 7.25 -10.67 19.67
CA PRO A 33 7.87 -9.35 19.75
C PRO A 33 9.14 -9.21 18.89
N THR A 34 9.76 -10.30 18.46
CA THR A 34 10.95 -10.31 17.60
C THR A 34 10.65 -10.09 16.12
N GLU A 35 9.39 -10.13 15.70
CA GLU A 35 9.01 -9.99 14.28
C GLU A 35 8.81 -8.52 13.86
N THR A 36 9.56 -7.58 14.43
CA THR A 36 9.52 -6.15 14.09
C THR A 36 9.93 -5.87 12.64
N ASP A 37 10.76 -6.72 12.04
CA ASP A 37 11.20 -6.56 10.64
C ASP A 37 10.05 -6.82 9.66
N LYS A 38 9.20 -7.81 9.97
CA LYS A 38 7.99 -8.09 9.17
C LYS A 38 7.01 -6.92 9.22
N LEU A 39 6.92 -6.27 10.38
CA LEU A 39 6.12 -5.05 10.53
C LEU A 39 6.66 -3.92 9.64
N GLN A 40 7.99 -3.72 9.59
CA GLN A 40 8.59 -2.72 8.72
C GLN A 40 8.28 -2.99 7.25
N LEU A 41 8.46 -4.24 6.81
CA LEU A 41 8.17 -4.65 5.43
C LEU A 41 6.71 -4.41 5.07
N ALA A 42 5.78 -4.80 5.94
CA ALA A 42 4.36 -4.60 5.72
C ALA A 42 3.97 -3.11 5.71
N ALA A 43 4.59 -2.29 6.57
CA ALA A 43 4.40 -0.84 6.54
C ALA A 43 4.91 -0.23 5.22
N MET A 44 6.06 -0.69 4.72
CA MET A 44 6.60 -0.26 3.42
C MET A 44 5.68 -0.62 2.26
N GLN A 45 5.10 -1.82 2.27
CA GLN A 45 4.11 -2.26 1.28
C GLN A 45 2.82 -1.43 1.36
N TYR A 46 2.27 -1.24 2.56
CA TYR A 46 1.03 -0.49 2.77
C TYR A 46 1.12 0.98 2.32
N TYR A 47 2.25 1.64 2.60
CA TYR A 47 2.48 3.01 2.15
C TYR A 47 2.89 3.10 0.68
N LYS A 48 2.83 1.98 -0.08
CA LYS A 48 3.23 1.89 -1.49
C LYS A 48 4.63 2.48 -1.74
N LYS A 49 5.55 2.29 -0.79
CA LYS A 49 6.98 2.59 -0.98
C LYS A 49 7.65 1.52 -1.85
N THR A 50 6.96 0.41 -2.11
CA THR A 50 7.23 -0.50 -3.23
C THR A 50 6.42 -0.04 -4.44
N ILE A 51 7.10 0.15 -5.56
CA ILE A 51 6.63 0.69 -6.85
C ILE A 51 5.42 -0.04 -7.53
N PRO A 52 5.08 -1.33 -7.29
CA PRO A 52 4.10 -2.04 -8.12
C PRO A 52 2.66 -1.48 -8.11
N ASP A 53 2.16 -1.03 -6.95
CA ASP A 53 0.74 -0.68 -6.77
C ASP A 53 0.34 0.71 -7.32
N LYS A 54 1.32 1.51 -7.75
CA LYS A 54 1.03 2.74 -8.50
C LYS A 54 0.83 2.47 -9.99
N VAL A 55 1.30 1.32 -10.49
CA VAL A 55 1.15 0.94 -11.90
C VAL A 55 -0.26 0.41 -12.16
N GLU A 56 -0.87 -0.30 -11.22
CA GLU A 56 -2.20 -0.90 -11.41
C GLU A 56 -3.31 0.15 -11.55
N GLN A 57 -3.29 1.21 -10.72
CA GLN A 57 -4.21 2.35 -10.85
C GLN A 57 -3.96 3.17 -12.14
N PHE A 58 -2.70 3.22 -12.61
CA PHE A 58 -2.36 3.90 -13.86
C PHE A 58 -2.81 3.10 -15.10
N SER A 59 -2.69 1.78 -15.07
CA SER A 59 -3.13 0.88 -16.15
C SER A 59 -4.65 0.96 -16.38
N GLN A 60 -5.46 1.02 -15.32
CA GLN A 60 -6.92 1.17 -15.45
C GLN A 60 -7.32 2.46 -16.16
N SER A 61 -6.59 3.55 -15.93
CA SER A 61 -6.85 4.85 -16.55
C SER A 61 -6.49 4.86 -18.04
N ILE A 62 -5.40 4.18 -18.43
CA ILE A 62 -4.97 4.03 -19.83
C ILE A 62 -5.96 3.16 -20.62
N ASN A 63 -6.40 2.04 -20.06
CA ASN A 63 -7.28 1.09 -20.77
C ASN A 63 -8.62 1.75 -21.18
N MET A 64 -9.19 2.59 -20.32
CA MET A 64 -10.40 3.36 -20.66
C MET A 64 -10.12 4.43 -21.72
N ALA A 65 -8.96 5.10 -21.68
CA ALA A 65 -8.57 6.10 -22.69
C ALA A 65 -8.37 5.46 -24.08
N THR A 66 -7.78 4.26 -24.16
CA THR A 66 -7.62 3.53 -25.43
C THR A 66 -8.97 3.13 -26.02
N MET A 67 -9.91 2.64 -25.19
CA MET A 67 -11.25 2.31 -25.64
C MET A 67 -12.00 3.55 -26.16
N MET A 68 -11.93 4.68 -25.44
CA MET A 68 -12.53 5.93 -25.89
C MET A 68 -11.91 6.46 -27.20
N MET A 69 -10.59 6.38 -27.36
CA MET A 69 -9.92 6.77 -28.61
C MET A 69 -10.33 5.88 -29.80
N GLN A 70 -10.49 4.58 -29.58
CA GLN A 70 -10.97 3.65 -30.61
C GLN A 70 -12.40 3.98 -31.03
N MET A 71 -13.31 4.24 -30.08
CA MET A 71 -14.68 4.64 -30.37
C MET A 71 -14.73 5.97 -31.15
N PHE A 72 -13.88 6.94 -30.81
CA PHE A 72 -13.79 8.21 -31.53
C PHE A 72 -13.28 8.06 -32.97
N ARG A 73 -12.35 7.13 -33.23
CA ARG A 73 -11.93 6.81 -34.61
C ARG A 73 -13.06 6.18 -35.40
N MET A 74 -13.77 5.21 -34.82
CA MET A 74 -14.90 4.54 -35.47
C MET A 74 -16.07 5.49 -35.78
N MET A 75 -16.30 6.53 -34.97
CA MET A 75 -17.30 7.55 -35.27
C MET A 75 -16.90 8.42 -36.46
N ARG A 76 -15.63 8.85 -36.54
CA ARG A 76 -15.13 9.65 -37.68
C ARG A 76 -15.00 8.87 -38.99
N GLU A 77 -14.91 7.55 -38.93
CA GLU A 77 -14.89 6.68 -40.13
C GLU A 77 -16.29 6.37 -40.68
N LYS A 78 -17.35 6.68 -39.93
CA LYS A 78 -18.75 6.43 -40.30
C LYS A 78 -19.50 7.65 -40.86
N ASP A 79 -18.88 8.83 -40.84
CA ASP A 79 -19.33 10.06 -41.53
C ASP A 79 -18.56 10.25 -42.85
#